data_AF-J3GU26-F1
#
_entry.id   AF-J3GU26-F1
#
_cell.length_a   1.000
_cell.length_b   1.000
_cell.length_c   1.000
_cell.angle_alpha   90.00
_cell.angle_beta   90.00
_cell.angle_gamma   90.00
#
_symmetry.space_group_name_H-M   'P 1'
#
loop_
_entity.id
_entity.type
_entity.pdbx_description
1 polymer ?
#
loop_
_entity_poly.entity_id
_entity_poly.type
_entity_poly.pdbx_seq_one_letter_code
_entity_poly.pdbx_strand_id
1 'polypeptide(L)'
;MSGEHQLAQEFKVSRGTLREALAELKRRNYIATQSGVGSIVTFDGVVLDQRSGWAQALADSGALVNTEVLRLEAVTRPDLMSHFGTDKLITLDRRRRSKDGTLVSLERIFDACYRWPGKPAACRSD
;
A
#
# COMPACT_ATOMS: atom_id res chain seq x y z
N MET A 1 -19.04 -7.19 -13.40
CA MET A 1 -18.97 -8.67 -13.44
C MET A 1 -17.74 -9.23 -14.15
N SER A 2 -16.92 -8.42 -14.85
CA SER A 2 -15.69 -8.89 -15.52
C SER A 2 -14.57 -9.30 -14.56
N GLY A 3 -14.41 -8.60 -13.43
CA GLY A 3 -13.31 -8.84 -12.49
C GLY A 3 -13.27 -10.25 -11.90
N GLU A 4 -14.40 -10.78 -11.41
CA GLU A 4 -14.47 -12.14 -10.85
C GLU A 4 -14.10 -13.21 -11.89
N HIS A 5 -14.57 -13.04 -13.13
CA HIS A 5 -14.29 -13.99 -14.20
C HIS A 5 -12.81 -14.01 -14.59
N GLN A 6 -12.20 -12.83 -14.73
CA GLN A 6 -10.78 -12.69 -15.02
C GLN A 6 -9.91 -13.29 -13.89
N LEU A 7 -10.26 -13.01 -12.65
CA LEU A 7 -9.52 -13.48 -11.48
C LEU A 7 -9.58 -15.01 -11.33
N ALA A 8 -10.74 -15.62 -11.63
CA ALA A 8 -10.88 -17.08 -11.62
C ALA A 8 -9.98 -17.76 -12.67
N GLN A 9 -9.83 -17.14 -13.85
CA GLN A 9 -8.92 -17.62 -14.89
C GLN A 9 -7.45 -17.49 -14.48
N GLU A 10 -7.06 -16.35 -13.92
CA GLU A 10 -5.69 -16.08 -13.46
C GLU A 10 -5.25 -17.08 -12.40
N PHE A 11 -6.09 -17.33 -11.39
CA PHE A 11 -5.81 -18.31 -10.34
C PHE A 11 -6.12 -19.75 -10.74
N LYS A 12 -6.68 -19.99 -11.92
CA LYS A 12 -7.05 -21.32 -12.44
C LYS A 12 -7.99 -22.08 -11.50
N VAL A 13 -9.00 -21.40 -10.96
CA VAL A 13 -9.99 -21.97 -10.04
C VAL A 13 -11.40 -21.90 -10.59
N SER A 14 -12.32 -22.68 -10.02
CA SER A 14 -13.74 -22.55 -10.35
C SER A 14 -14.30 -21.21 -9.84
N ARG A 15 -15.37 -20.74 -10.49
CA ARG A 15 -16.10 -19.54 -10.03
C ARG A 15 -16.72 -19.71 -8.65
N GLY A 16 -17.16 -20.92 -8.31
CA GLY A 16 -17.70 -21.24 -6.98
C GLY A 16 -16.63 -21.04 -5.90
N THR A 17 -15.44 -21.60 -6.13
CA THR A 17 -14.28 -21.45 -5.24
C THR A 17 -13.88 -19.98 -5.05
N LEU A 18 -13.85 -19.20 -6.12
CA LEU A 18 -13.51 -17.78 -6.01
C LEU A 18 -14.57 -17.01 -5.21
N ARG A 19 -15.86 -17.30 -5.41
CA ARG A 19 -16.96 -16.66 -4.67
C ARG A 19 -16.91 -16.99 -3.19
N GLU A 20 -16.64 -18.24 -2.84
CA GLU A 20 -16.47 -18.67 -1.44
C GLU A 20 -15.30 -17.93 -0.79
N ALA A 21 -14.15 -17.83 -1.47
CA ALA A 21 -13.01 -17.09 -0.97
C ALA A 21 -13.34 -15.59 -0.75
N LEU A 22 -13.98 -14.93 -1.72
CA LEU A 22 -14.37 -13.52 -1.60
C LEU A 22 -15.43 -13.31 -0.50
N ALA A 23 -16.37 -14.25 -0.35
CA ALA A 23 -17.35 -14.22 0.73
C ALA A 23 -16.67 -14.33 2.11
N GLU A 24 -15.66 -15.19 2.23
CA GLU A 24 -14.89 -15.35 3.46
C GLU A 24 -14.05 -14.11 3.79
N LEU A 25 -13.40 -13.50 2.79
CA LEU A 25 -12.69 -12.23 2.97
C LEU A 25 -13.64 -11.12 3.43
N LYS A 26 -14.86 -11.07 2.87
CA LYS A 26 -15.90 -10.11 3.28
C LYS A 26 -16.37 -10.38 4.71
N ARG A 27 -16.62 -11.64 5.06
CA ARG A 27 -17.05 -12.06 6.41
C ARG A 27 -16.01 -11.69 7.48
N ARG A 28 -14.72 -11.73 7.13
CA ARG A 28 -13.62 -11.33 8.01
C ARG A 28 -13.31 -9.83 7.99
N ASN A 29 -14.11 -9.02 7.29
CA ASN A 29 -13.89 -7.57 7.12
C ASN A 29 -12.52 -7.22 6.51
N TYR A 30 -12.00 -8.07 5.62
CA TYR A 30 -10.81 -7.77 4.82
C TYR A 30 -11.14 -7.06 3.50
N ILE A 31 -12.38 -7.22 3.01
CA ILE A 31 -12.90 -6.48 1.86
C ILE A 31 -14.32 -5.98 2.11
N ALA A 32 -14.67 -4.86 1.51
CA ALA A 32 -16.04 -4.35 1.41
C ALA A 32 -16.49 -4.30 -0.06
N THR A 33 -17.80 -4.21 -0.30
CA THR A 33 -18.35 -4.01 -1.64
C THR A 33 -18.77 -2.55 -1.80
N GLN A 34 -18.21 -1.86 -2.81
CA GLN A 34 -18.66 -0.53 -3.20
C GLN A 34 -19.35 -0.59 -4.56
N SER A 35 -20.60 -0.12 -4.60
CA SER A 35 -21.41 -0.08 -5.81
C SER A 35 -20.69 0.65 -6.94
N GLY A 36 -20.64 0.01 -8.12
CA GLY A 36 -19.97 0.55 -9.31
C GLY A 36 -18.43 0.37 -9.35
N VAL A 37 -17.79 0.02 -8.23
CA VAL A 37 -16.32 -0.16 -8.13
C VAL A 37 -15.94 -1.63 -8.00
N GLY A 38 -16.71 -2.41 -7.22
CA GLY A 38 -16.42 -3.81 -6.91
C GLY A 38 -15.92 -3.99 -5.47
N SER A 39 -15.06 -4.99 -5.25
CA SER A 39 -14.48 -5.26 -3.92
C SER A 39 -13.31 -4.33 -3.65
N ILE A 40 -13.30 -3.72 -2.47
CA ILE A 40 -12.24 -2.82 -1.99
C ILE A 40 -11.66 -3.37 -0.70
N VAL A 41 -10.37 -3.14 -0.46
CA VAL A 41 -9.67 -3.62 0.74
C VAL A 41 -10.05 -2.76 1.94
N THR A 42 -10.27 -3.41 3.08
CA THR A 42 -10.54 -2.77 4.37
C THR A 42 -9.49 -3.15 5.40
N PHE A 43 -9.24 -2.27 6.36
CA PHE A 43 -8.46 -2.54 7.56
C PHE A 43 -9.30 -2.19 8.79
N ASP A 44 -9.47 -3.14 9.70
CA ASP A 44 -10.39 -3.04 10.85
C ASP A 44 -11.80 -2.55 10.45
N GLY A 45 -12.29 -3.00 9.29
CA GLY A 45 -13.61 -2.62 8.76
C GLY A 45 -13.66 -1.24 8.10
N VAL A 46 -12.56 -0.50 8.05
CA VAL A 46 -12.49 0.81 7.38
C VAL A 46 -11.92 0.67 5.98
N VAL A 47 -12.57 1.30 5.01
CA VAL A 47 -12.14 1.33 3.61
C VAL A 47 -10.82 2.07 3.49
N LEU A 48 -9.85 1.45 2.83
CA LEU A 48 -8.59 2.09 2.51
C LEU A 48 -8.60 2.60 1.07
N ASP A 49 -8.55 3.93 0.89
CA ASP A 49 -8.39 4.51 -0.43
C ASP A 49 -6.98 4.27 -0.96
N GLN A 50 -6.87 3.38 -1.95
CA GLN A 50 -5.60 3.04 -2.58
C GLN A 50 -5.00 4.19 -3.39
N ARG A 51 -5.81 5.17 -3.82
CA ARG A 51 -5.32 6.32 -4.61
C ARG A 51 -4.56 7.32 -3.74
N SER A 52 -4.99 7.51 -2.50
CA SER A 52 -4.33 8.36 -1.51
C SER A 52 -3.13 7.67 -0.85
N GLY A 53 -2.95 6.37 -1.10
CA GLY A 53 -1.88 5.55 -0.53
C GLY A 53 -2.20 5.06 0.89
N TRP A 54 -1.67 3.88 1.23
CA TRP A 54 -1.94 3.16 2.48
C TRP A 54 -1.67 3.99 3.73
N ALA A 55 -0.70 4.91 3.68
CA ALA A 55 -0.35 5.79 4.77
C ALA A 55 -1.46 6.75 5.15
N GLN A 56 -1.99 7.46 4.16
CA GLN A 56 -3.05 8.41 4.37
C GLN A 56 -4.35 7.68 4.72
N ALA A 57 -4.65 6.59 4.00
CA ALA A 57 -5.84 5.80 4.23
C ALA A 57 -5.92 5.20 5.65
N LEU A 58 -4.80 4.75 6.23
CA LEU A 58 -4.76 4.25 7.61
C LEU A 58 -4.79 5.36 8.66
N ALA A 59 -4.30 6.56 8.34
CA ALA A 59 -4.42 7.72 9.23
C ALA A 59 -5.87 8.23 9.27
N ASP A 60 -6.51 8.33 8.11
CA ASP A 60 -7.87 8.84 7.94
C ASP A 60 -8.94 7.87 8.48
N SER A 61 -8.64 6.57 8.52
CA SER A 61 -9.55 5.56 9.03
C SER A 61 -9.77 5.62 10.54
N GLY A 62 -8.96 6.39 11.27
CA GLY A 62 -8.93 6.36 12.73
C GLY A 62 -8.34 5.05 13.29
N ALA A 63 -7.78 4.19 12.43
CA ALA A 63 -7.08 3.00 12.86
C ALA A 63 -5.89 3.39 13.75
N LEU A 64 -5.83 2.80 14.93
CA LEU A 64 -4.79 3.10 15.90
C LEU A 64 -3.52 2.32 15.55
N VAL A 65 -2.81 2.82 14.56
CA VAL A 65 -1.56 2.24 14.05
C VAL A 65 -0.36 3.08 14.50
N ASN A 66 0.61 2.43 15.13
CA ASN A 66 1.91 3.02 15.38
C ASN A 66 2.79 2.88 14.13
N THR A 67 3.42 3.97 13.70
CA THR A 67 4.32 4.00 12.55
C THR A 67 5.76 4.16 13.01
N GLU A 68 6.62 3.25 12.58
CA GLU A 68 8.06 3.26 12.84
C GLU A 68 8.81 3.46 11.52
N VAL A 69 9.67 4.47 11.45
CA VAL A 69 10.59 4.66 10.32
C VAL A 69 11.79 3.75 10.54
N LEU A 70 11.96 2.77 9.64
CA LEU A 70 13.06 1.82 9.68
C LEU A 70 14.28 2.33 8.90
N ARG A 71 14.04 3.09 7.83
CA ARG A 71 15.10 3.65 6.98
C ARG A 71 14.60 4.94 6.36
N LEU A 72 15.46 5.96 6.38
CA LEU A 72 15.28 7.19 5.62
C LEU A 72 16.64 7.70 5.17
N GLU A 73 16.96 7.49 3.90
CA GLU A 73 18.27 7.88 3.35
C GLU A 73 18.20 8.14 1.84
N ALA A 74 19.22 8.81 1.32
CA ALA A 74 19.42 8.94 -0.12
C ALA A 74 20.06 7.65 -0.67
N VAL A 75 19.57 7.21 -1.82
CA VAL A 75 20.05 6.02 -2.54
C VAL A 75 20.20 6.33 -4.02
N THR A 76 21.12 5.64 -4.68
CA THR A 76 21.25 5.66 -6.15
C THR A 76 20.56 4.42 -6.73
N ARG A 77 19.57 4.62 -7.61
CA ARG A 77 18.75 3.57 -8.24
C ARG A 77 18.63 3.81 -9.75
N PRO A 78 19.66 3.43 -10.54
CA PRO A 78 19.64 3.62 -11.98
C PRO A 78 18.50 2.89 -12.67
N ASP A 79 18.07 1.75 -12.11
CA ASP A 79 16.95 0.96 -12.58
C ASP A 79 15.58 1.66 -12.45
N LEU A 80 15.49 2.73 -11.64
CA LEU A 80 14.29 3.55 -11.48
C LEU A 80 14.36 4.89 -12.23
N MET A 81 15.43 5.14 -12.98
CA MET A 81 15.65 6.39 -13.72
C MET A 81 14.48 6.73 -14.66
N SER A 82 13.95 5.73 -15.37
CA SER A 82 12.82 5.91 -16.30
C SER A 82 11.51 6.32 -15.62
N HIS A 83 11.34 6.00 -14.34
CA HIS A 83 10.14 6.32 -13.57
C HIS A 83 10.21 7.70 -12.91
N PHE A 84 11.39 8.13 -12.48
CA PHE A 84 11.57 9.35 -11.68
C PHE A 84 12.34 10.49 -12.40
N GLY A 85 12.98 10.21 -13.53
CA GLY A 85 13.85 11.15 -14.25
C GLY A 85 15.19 11.43 -13.56
N THR A 86 15.50 10.69 -12.49
CA THR A 86 16.77 10.74 -11.75
C THR A 86 17.02 9.37 -11.11
N ASP A 87 18.29 9.03 -10.93
CA ASP A 87 18.72 7.87 -10.15
C ASP A 87 18.94 8.22 -8.67
N LYS A 88 18.98 9.51 -8.29
CA LYS A 88 19.13 9.97 -6.91
C LYS A 88 17.76 10.07 -6.22
N LEU A 89 17.44 9.07 -5.42
CA LEU A 89 16.15 8.94 -4.75
C LEU A 89 16.32 8.99 -3.22
N ILE A 90 15.25 9.34 -2.51
CA ILE A 90 15.08 8.97 -1.10
C ILE A 90 14.40 7.62 -1.05
N THR A 91 14.90 6.73 -0.19
CA THR A 91 14.14 5.57 0.28
C THR A 91 13.58 5.85 1.66
N LEU A 92 12.29 5.58 1.85
CA LEU A 92 11.64 5.58 3.14
C LEU A 92 11.06 4.18 3.39
N ASP A 93 11.62 3.47 4.36
CA ASP A 93 11.07 2.19 4.84
C ASP A 93 10.27 2.46 6.12
N ARG A 94 9.01 2.04 6.15
CA ARG A 94 8.13 2.18 7.31
C ARG A 94 7.50 0.86 7.69
N ARG A 95 7.39 0.63 8.98
CA ARG A 95 6.61 -0.46 9.56
C ARG A 95 5.43 0.12 10.33
N ARG A 96 4.24 -0.42 10.11
CA ARG A 96 3.07 -0.13 10.94
C ARG A 96 2.66 -1.33 11.76
N ARG A 97 2.30 -1.07 13.02
CA ARG A 97 1.72 -2.06 13.92
C ARG A 97 0.43 -1.52 14.52
N SER A 98 -0.55 -2.38 14.72
CA SER A 98 -1.72 -2.07 15.54
C SER A 98 -1.34 -1.98 17.02
N LYS A 99 -2.26 -1.52 17.85
CA LYS A 99 -2.07 -1.39 19.31
C LYS A 99 -1.67 -2.68 20.01
N ASP A 100 -2.10 -3.83 19.50
CA ASP A 100 -1.77 -5.17 20.01
C ASP A 100 -0.38 -5.67 19.52
N GLY A 101 0.33 -4.89 18.71
CA GLY A 101 1.65 -5.23 18.17
C GLY A 101 1.64 -6.03 16.87
N THR A 102 0.45 -6.42 16.37
CA THR A 102 0.31 -7.13 15.10
C THR A 102 0.87 -6.28 13.96
N LEU A 103 1.67 -6.91 13.08
CA LEU A 103 2.23 -6.22 11.92
C LEU A 103 1.12 -5.92 10.90
N VAL A 104 0.94 -4.64 10.59
CA VAL A 104 -0.10 -4.17 9.65
C VAL A 104 0.48 -3.96 8.26
N SER A 105 1.60 -3.24 8.16
CA SER A 105 2.26 -3.01 6.88
C SER A 105 3.77 -2.89 7.04
N LEU A 106 4.48 -3.28 5.98
CA LEU A 106 5.86 -2.92 5.72
C LEU A 106 5.90 -2.26 4.35
N GLU A 107 6.25 -0.99 4.32
CA GLU A 107 6.24 -0.15 3.12
C GLU A 107 7.66 0.27 2.79
N ARG A 108 8.01 0.21 1.51
CA ARG A 108 9.18 0.89 0.95
C ARG A 108 8.72 1.86 -0.11
N ILE A 109 9.09 3.12 0.08
CA ILE A 109 8.72 4.20 -0.83
C ILE A 109 10.00 4.78 -1.41
N PHE A 110 9.96 5.01 -2.71
CA PHE A 110 10.97 5.81 -3.40
C PHE A 110 10.34 7.12 -3.83
N ASP A 111 11.05 8.22 -3.59
CA ASP A 111 10.72 9.52 -4.16
C ASP A 111 11.99 10.20 -4.65
N ALA A 112 11.86 11.10 -5.61
CA ALA A 112 13.01 11.82 -6.11
C ALA A 112 13.57 12.77 -5.05
N CYS A 113 14.89 12.76 -4.85
CA CYS A 113 15.58 13.63 -3.87
C CYS A 113 15.17 15.10 -4.02
N TYR A 114 14.91 15.57 -5.25
CA TYR A 114 14.57 16.97 -5.50
C TYR A 114 13.19 17.37 -4.97
N ARG A 115 12.27 16.42 -4.78
CA ARG A 115 10.88 16.62 -4.33
C ARG A 115 10.71 16.54 -2.81
N TRP A 116 11.70 15.99 -2.11
CA TRP A 116 11.58 15.72 -0.67
C TRP A 116 11.57 16.99 0.19
N PRO A 117 10.57 17.19 1.07
CA PRO A 117 10.53 18.32 2.01
C PRO A 117 11.66 18.23 3.03
N GLY A 118 12.42 19.31 3.24
CA GLY A 118 13.51 19.32 4.22
C GLY A 118 14.65 18.35 3.88
N LYS A 119 15.04 18.30 2.59
CA LYS A 119 16.04 17.39 2.00
C LYS A 119 17.13 16.94 3.00
N PRO A 120 17.26 15.61 3.23
CA PRO A 120 18.40 15.05 3.95
C PRO A 120 19.69 15.56 3.33
N ALA A 121 20.75 15.70 4.12
CA ALA A 121 22.04 16.20 3.63
C ALA A 121 22.51 15.43 2.38
N ALA A 122 22.27 14.12 2.34
CA ALA A 122 22.60 13.25 1.21
C ALA A 122 21.80 13.50 -0.10
N CYS A 123 20.72 14.28 -0.05
CA CYS A 123 19.95 14.72 -1.24
C CYS A 123 20.21 16.17 -1.63
N ARG A 124 21.09 16.87 -0.92
CA ARG A 124 21.58 18.19 -1.33
C ARG A 124 22.71 17.92 -2.31
N SER A 125 22.48 18.18 -3.59
CA SER A 125 23.58 18.36 -4.54
C SER A 125 24.36 19.61 -4.13
N ASP A 126 25.69 19.55 -4.23
CA ASP A 126 26.55 20.75 -4.29
C ASP A 126 26.07 21.72 -5.37
#